data_AF-A0A7J9DJT0-F1
#
_entry.id   AF-A0A7J9DJT0-F1
#
_cell.length_a   1.000
_cell.length_b   1.000
_cell.length_c   1.000
_cell.angle_alpha   90.00
_cell.angle_beta   90.00
_cell.angle_gamma   90.00
#
_symmetry.space_group_name_H-M   'P 1'
#
loop_
_entity.id
_entity.type
_entity.pdbx_description
1 polymer ?
#
loop_
_entity_poly.entity_id
_entity_poly.type
_entity_poly.pdbx_seq_one_letter_code
_entity_poly.pdbx_strand_id
1 'polypeptide(L)'
;MKKELPLEEDSLVLSQDVKTGLILVDVVNGFCTVGAGNLAPMKPDKQISDMVEESARLARLLCERKWPLSSGWKNEPNATLRCKNCIDGFIGSIQEDDSNLFVDWVKNNQIKTICVLDFVSSALNRRILTPLEDVIAYSSAFATLDLPVHVARNISGALVHPQDLMHHTGLYMAKGRGARIVSEVSVAAL
;
A
#
# COMPACT_ATOMS: atom_id res chain seq x y z
N MET A 1 -8.14 15.76 17.62
CA MET A 1 -8.25 14.88 16.43
C MET A 1 -7.94 13.40 16.68
N LYS A 2 -6.71 12.93 16.96
CA LYS A 2 -6.47 11.47 17.17
C LYS A 2 -7.33 10.85 18.29
N LYS A 3 -7.59 11.62 19.34
CA LYS A 3 -8.52 11.25 20.43
C LYS A 3 -9.99 11.18 19.99
N GLU A 4 -10.36 11.94 18.96
CA GLU A 4 -11.72 11.97 18.39
C GLU A 4 -11.92 10.90 17.31
N LEU A 5 -10.82 10.45 16.68
CA LEU A 5 -10.78 9.40 15.65
C LEU A 5 -9.92 8.23 16.16
N PRO A 6 -10.35 7.50 17.19
CA PRO A 6 -9.57 6.40 17.73
C PRO A 6 -9.33 5.34 16.65
N LEU A 7 -8.08 4.92 16.52
CA LEU A 7 -7.67 3.89 15.57
C LEU A 7 -7.00 2.75 16.34
N GLU A 8 -7.63 1.59 16.33
CA GLU A 8 -7.03 0.35 16.83
C GLU A 8 -6.38 -0.40 15.68
N GLU A 9 -5.20 -0.96 15.95
CA GLU A 9 -4.37 -1.73 15.04
C GLU A 9 -4.19 -3.14 15.59
N ASP A 10 -4.36 -4.15 14.75
CA ASP A 10 -4.19 -5.55 15.12
C ASP A 10 -2.78 -6.07 14.77
N SER A 11 -2.45 -7.27 15.25
CA SER A 11 -1.34 -8.05 14.69
C SER A 11 -1.87 -9.05 13.66
N LEU A 12 -1.09 -9.29 12.60
CA LEU A 12 -1.37 -10.29 11.57
C LEU A 12 -0.36 -11.42 11.60
N VAL A 13 -0.86 -12.65 11.52
CA VAL A 13 -0.05 -13.84 11.26
C VAL A 13 -0.40 -14.35 9.86
N LEU A 14 0.57 -14.34 8.97
CA LEU A 14 0.42 -14.90 7.64
C LEU A 14 0.49 -16.44 7.72
N SER A 15 -0.57 -17.12 7.27
CA SER A 15 -0.67 -18.59 7.20
C SER A 15 -0.58 -19.09 5.75
N GLN A 16 -0.06 -20.30 5.54
CA GLN A 16 -0.06 -20.97 4.24
C GLN A 16 -1.46 -21.38 3.76
N ASP A 17 -2.42 -21.49 4.68
CA ASP A 17 -3.80 -21.88 4.36
C ASP A 17 -4.56 -20.79 3.59
N VAL A 18 -4.07 -19.54 3.65
CA VAL A 18 -4.70 -18.39 3.01
C VAL A 18 -3.77 -17.82 1.94
N LYS A 19 -4.26 -17.82 0.70
CA LYS A 19 -3.56 -17.19 -0.43
C LYS A 19 -3.50 -15.68 -0.24
N THR A 20 -2.36 -15.19 0.20
CA THR A 20 -2.11 -13.76 0.45
C THR A 20 -1.30 -13.16 -0.69
N GLY A 21 -1.74 -12.00 -1.18
CA GLY A 21 -1.01 -11.16 -2.11
C GLY A 21 -0.45 -9.91 -1.43
N LEU A 22 0.68 -9.41 -1.90
CA LEU A 22 1.23 -8.10 -1.48
C LEU A 22 1.23 -7.13 -2.64
N ILE A 23 0.75 -5.91 -2.39
CA ILE A 23 0.83 -4.78 -3.32
C ILE A 23 1.73 -3.72 -2.71
N LEU A 24 2.81 -3.38 -3.41
CA LEU A 24 3.64 -2.22 -3.08
C LEU A 24 3.23 -1.05 -3.97
N VAL A 25 2.93 0.10 -3.36
CA VAL A 25 2.50 1.32 -4.05
C VAL A 25 3.47 2.43 -3.72
N ASP A 26 3.88 3.17 -4.76
CA ASP A 26 4.69 4.40 -4.66
C ASP A 26 6.01 4.27 -3.88
N VAL A 27 6.57 3.05 -3.78
CA VAL A 27 7.94 2.79 -3.32
C VAL A 27 8.93 3.15 -4.44
N VAL A 28 9.00 4.44 -4.77
CA VAL A 28 9.81 5.01 -5.85
C VAL A 28 10.68 6.14 -5.33
N ASN A 29 11.81 6.41 -6.00
CA ASN A 29 12.75 7.45 -5.59
C ASN A 29 12.09 8.82 -5.43
N GLY A 30 11.17 9.19 -6.31
CA GLY A 30 10.46 10.48 -6.27
C GLY A 30 9.61 10.71 -5.01
N PHE A 31 9.45 9.70 -4.16
CA PHE A 31 8.82 9.76 -2.84
C PHE A 31 9.76 9.32 -1.71
N CYS A 32 10.54 8.26 -1.92
CA CYS A 32 11.33 7.63 -0.86
C CYS A 32 12.72 8.25 -0.64
N THR A 33 13.27 8.95 -1.64
CA THR A 33 14.68 9.36 -1.64
C THR A 33 14.80 10.86 -1.44
N VAL A 34 15.54 11.28 -0.40
CA VAL A 34 15.68 12.70 -0.03
C VAL A 34 16.07 13.56 -1.24
N GLY A 35 15.26 14.58 -1.52
CA GLY A 35 15.49 15.53 -2.62
C GLY A 35 15.34 14.99 -4.04
N ALA A 36 14.88 13.75 -4.23
CA ALA A 36 14.79 13.13 -5.56
C ALA A 36 13.52 13.52 -6.36
N GLY A 37 12.63 14.33 -5.80
CA GLY A 37 11.42 14.79 -6.47
C GLY A 37 10.59 15.75 -5.63
N ASN A 38 9.53 16.30 -6.23
CA ASN A 38 8.66 17.29 -5.59
C ASN A 38 7.87 16.73 -4.38
N LEU A 39 7.62 15.42 -4.36
CA LEU A 39 6.95 14.72 -3.27
C LEU A 39 7.93 13.89 -2.43
N ALA A 40 9.22 14.06 -2.65
CA ALA A 40 10.23 13.43 -1.83
C ALA A 40 10.51 14.27 -0.57
N PRO A 41 10.92 13.65 0.54
CA PRO A 41 11.24 14.40 1.74
C PRO A 41 12.47 15.29 1.49
N MET A 42 12.45 16.50 2.04
CA MET A 42 13.57 17.46 1.91
C MET A 42 14.74 17.15 2.84
N LYS A 43 14.53 16.27 3.82
CA LYS A 43 15.49 15.82 4.84
C LYS A 43 15.17 14.35 5.18
N PRO A 44 16.08 13.62 5.84
CA PRO A 44 15.78 12.27 6.29
C PRO A 44 14.46 12.20 7.09
N ASP A 45 13.63 11.23 6.74
CA ASP A 45 12.31 11.01 7.33
C ASP A 45 12.22 9.57 7.81
N LYS A 46 12.03 9.39 9.12
CA LYS A 46 12.04 8.07 9.75
C LYS A 46 10.85 7.21 9.29
N GLN A 47 9.67 7.81 9.11
CA GLN A 47 8.48 7.06 8.70
C GLN A 47 8.67 6.51 7.28
N ILE A 48 9.24 7.31 6.37
CA ILE A 48 9.53 6.87 5.00
C ILE A 48 10.63 5.80 4.97
N SER A 49 11.68 5.92 5.78
CA SER A 49 12.71 4.88 5.84
C SER A 49 12.17 3.56 6.41
N ASP A 50 11.40 3.62 7.50
CA ASP A 50 10.75 2.45 8.10
C ASP A 50 9.80 1.79 7.08
N MET A 51 9.04 2.59 6.33
CA MET A 51 8.13 2.14 5.28
C MET A 51 8.85 1.33 4.19
N VAL A 52 10.01 1.82 3.73
CA VAL A 52 10.83 1.14 2.71
C VAL A 52 11.40 -0.17 3.27
N GLU A 53 11.93 -0.14 4.50
CA GLU A 53 12.49 -1.33 5.17
C GLU A 53 11.44 -2.42 5.38
N GLU A 54 10.27 -2.06 5.90
CA GLU A 54 9.16 -2.99 6.12
C GLU A 54 8.56 -3.52 4.81
N SER A 55 8.44 -2.67 3.79
CA SER A 55 8.03 -3.11 2.45
C SER A 55 9.00 -4.14 1.87
N ALA A 56 10.30 -3.90 1.99
CA ALA A 56 11.33 -4.83 1.53
C ALA A 56 11.33 -6.14 2.35
N ARG A 57 11.15 -6.05 3.67
CA ARG A 57 11.05 -7.22 4.57
C ARG A 57 9.89 -8.13 4.16
N LEU A 58 8.69 -7.56 3.98
CA LEU A 58 7.51 -8.33 3.56
C LEU A 58 7.66 -8.91 2.15
N ALA A 59 8.19 -8.13 1.21
CA ALA A 59 8.42 -8.63 -0.15
C ALA A 59 9.33 -9.86 -0.15
N ARG A 60 10.45 -9.82 0.59
CA ARG A 60 11.38 -10.96 0.73
C ARG A 60 10.69 -12.18 1.35
N LEU A 61 9.96 -11.96 2.43
CA LEU A 61 9.24 -13.01 3.16
C LEU A 61 8.21 -13.74 2.29
N LEU A 62 7.48 -13.01 1.44
CA LEU A 62 6.53 -13.61 0.50
C LEU A 62 7.24 -14.27 -0.70
N CYS A 63 8.34 -13.70 -1.18
CA CYS A 63 9.19 -14.32 -2.22
C CYS A 63 9.70 -15.70 -1.79
N GLU A 64 10.24 -15.81 -0.57
CA GLU A 64 10.76 -17.07 -0.01
C GLU A 64 9.68 -18.17 0.00
N ARG A 65 8.41 -17.79 0.20
CA ARG A 65 7.26 -18.70 0.21
C ARG A 65 6.61 -18.89 -1.16
N LYS A 66 7.11 -18.23 -2.21
CA LYS A 66 6.54 -18.21 -3.56
C LYS A 66 5.09 -17.72 -3.58
N TRP A 67 4.77 -16.75 -2.72
CA TRP A 67 3.44 -16.13 -2.69
C TRP A 67 3.32 -15.02 -3.73
N PRO A 68 2.11 -14.74 -4.23
CA PRO A 68 1.89 -13.68 -5.22
C PRO A 68 2.32 -12.30 -4.72
N LEU A 69 3.08 -11.59 -5.54
CA LEU A 69 3.56 -10.24 -5.31
C LEU A 69 3.17 -9.35 -6.50
N SER A 70 2.82 -8.10 -6.21
CA SER A 70 2.77 -7.03 -7.20
C SER A 70 3.64 -5.89 -6.71
N SER A 71 4.81 -5.72 -7.34
CA SER A 71 5.79 -4.68 -7.01
C SER A 71 6.73 -4.41 -8.18
N GLY A 72 7.46 -3.29 -8.12
CA GLY A 72 8.26 -2.77 -9.22
C GLY A 72 9.73 -3.19 -9.35
N TRP A 73 10.04 -4.50 -9.39
CA TRP A 73 11.38 -4.98 -9.76
C TRP A 73 11.31 -6.17 -10.74
N LYS A 74 12.21 -6.20 -11.75
CA LYS A 74 12.16 -7.08 -12.93
C LYS A 74 12.46 -8.56 -12.63
N ASN A 75 11.71 -9.44 -13.29
CA ASN A 75 11.98 -10.86 -13.55
C ASN A 75 11.90 -11.86 -12.39
N GLU A 76 10.95 -11.68 -11.47
CA GLU A 76 10.51 -12.76 -10.58
C GLU A 76 9.17 -13.33 -11.07
N PRO A 77 9.01 -14.67 -11.21
CA PRO A 77 7.79 -15.29 -11.73
C PRO A 77 6.54 -15.00 -10.88
N ASN A 78 6.73 -14.50 -9.65
CA ASN A 78 5.67 -14.18 -8.71
C ASN A 78 5.44 -12.68 -8.53
N ALA A 79 6.17 -11.79 -9.23
CA ALA A 79 6.06 -10.34 -9.06
C ALA A 79 5.51 -9.65 -10.32
N THR A 80 4.40 -8.92 -10.20
CA THR A 80 3.85 -8.10 -11.30
C THR A 80 4.13 -6.60 -11.09
N LEU A 81 4.91 -5.98 -11.99
CA LEU A 81 5.15 -4.53 -12.04
C LEU A 81 4.06 -3.83 -12.86
N ARG A 82 3.52 -2.74 -12.33
CA ARG A 82 2.69 -1.80 -13.08
C ARG A 82 3.11 -0.35 -12.82
N CYS A 83 3.51 0.33 -13.88
CA CYS A 83 3.65 1.79 -13.89
C CYS A 83 2.25 2.38 -14.05
N LYS A 84 1.79 3.13 -13.05
CA LYS A 84 0.51 3.84 -13.09
C LYS A 84 0.73 5.28 -13.57
N ASN A 85 -0.20 5.78 -14.39
CA ASN A 85 -0.33 7.20 -14.75
C ASN A 85 -1.44 7.91 -13.93
N CYS A 86 -2.03 7.20 -12.98
CA CYS A 86 -3.07 7.69 -12.06
C CYS A 86 -2.59 7.51 -10.62
N ILE A 87 -2.98 8.40 -9.70
CA ILE A 87 -2.72 8.22 -8.26
C ILE A 87 -3.46 6.98 -7.76
N ASP A 88 -4.69 6.78 -8.22
CA ASP A 88 -5.48 5.59 -7.92
C ASP A 88 -4.94 4.39 -8.72
N GLY A 89 -4.31 3.46 -8.02
CA GLY A 89 -3.74 2.26 -8.64
C GLY A 89 -4.79 1.32 -9.25
N PHE A 90 -6.04 1.32 -8.77
CA PHE A 90 -7.09 0.46 -9.31
C PHE A 90 -7.56 1.01 -10.66
N ILE A 91 -7.81 2.32 -10.72
CA ILE A 91 -8.12 3.02 -11.98
C ILE A 91 -6.93 2.92 -12.95
N GLY A 92 -5.71 3.13 -12.46
CA GLY A 92 -4.49 2.96 -13.25
C GLY A 92 -4.22 1.52 -13.73
N SER A 93 -5.01 0.55 -13.26
CA SER A 93 -4.95 -0.85 -13.71
C SER A 93 -6.01 -1.20 -14.77
N ILE A 94 -6.88 -0.24 -15.14
CA ILE A 94 -7.85 -0.42 -16.24
C ILE A 94 -7.10 -0.37 -17.57
N GLN A 95 -7.34 -1.36 -18.42
CA GLN A 95 -6.76 -1.50 -19.75
C GLN A 95 -7.65 -0.84 -20.81
N GLU A 96 -7.13 -0.72 -22.04
CA GLU A 96 -7.88 -0.14 -23.18
C GLU A 96 -9.14 -0.94 -23.54
N ASP A 97 -9.19 -2.22 -23.20
CA ASP A 97 -10.34 -3.11 -23.39
C ASP A 97 -11.31 -3.14 -22.20
N ASP A 98 -11.21 -2.17 -21.28
CA ASP A 98 -11.97 -2.05 -20.03
C ASP A 98 -11.75 -3.18 -19.01
N SER A 99 -10.85 -4.14 -19.29
CA SER A 99 -10.43 -5.13 -18.29
C SER A 99 -9.55 -4.48 -17.22
N ASN A 100 -9.37 -5.16 -16.07
CA ASN A 100 -8.58 -4.63 -14.98
C ASN A 100 -7.52 -5.64 -14.53
N LEU A 101 -6.26 -5.27 -14.70
CA LEU A 101 -5.11 -6.13 -14.45
C LEU A 101 -4.98 -6.57 -12.99
N PHE A 102 -5.40 -5.71 -12.07
CA PHE A 102 -5.42 -6.05 -10.65
C PHE A 102 -6.51 -7.09 -10.37
N VAL A 103 -7.72 -6.91 -10.93
CA VAL A 103 -8.80 -7.90 -10.83
C VAL A 103 -8.35 -9.25 -11.40
N ASP A 104 -7.70 -9.25 -12.56
CA ASP A 104 -7.21 -10.47 -13.18
C ASP A 104 -6.09 -11.12 -12.36
N TRP A 105 -5.19 -10.33 -11.78
CA TRP A 105 -4.14 -10.83 -10.89
C TRP A 105 -4.72 -11.51 -9.65
N VAL A 106 -5.73 -10.90 -9.00
CA VAL A 106 -6.45 -11.49 -7.86
C VAL A 106 -7.11 -12.81 -8.24
N LYS A 107 -7.81 -12.85 -9.37
CA LYS A 107 -8.51 -14.04 -9.86
C LYS A 107 -7.54 -15.16 -10.25
N ASN A 108 -6.50 -14.85 -11.02
CA ASN A 108 -5.57 -15.85 -11.53
C ASN A 108 -4.73 -16.49 -10.42
N ASN A 109 -4.45 -15.75 -9.35
CA ASN A 109 -3.69 -16.23 -8.21
C ASN A 109 -4.56 -16.70 -7.03
N GLN A 110 -5.90 -16.64 -7.18
CA GLN A 110 -6.87 -17.02 -6.15
C GLN A 110 -6.62 -16.31 -4.81
N ILE A 111 -6.31 -15.02 -4.87
CA ILE A 111 -5.90 -14.25 -3.70
C ILE A 111 -7.13 -13.93 -2.85
N LYS A 112 -7.05 -14.30 -1.58
CA LYS A 112 -8.11 -14.07 -0.58
C LYS A 112 -7.82 -12.87 0.31
N THR A 113 -6.55 -12.54 0.49
CA THR A 113 -6.12 -11.45 1.38
C THR A 113 -5.06 -10.62 0.70
N ILE A 114 -5.17 -9.29 0.78
CA ILE A 114 -4.17 -8.38 0.21
C ILE A 114 -3.64 -7.42 1.25
N CYS A 115 -2.32 -7.30 1.33
CA CYS A 115 -1.66 -6.19 2.02
C CYS A 115 -1.51 -5.01 1.05
N VAL A 116 -2.33 -3.97 1.25
CA VAL A 116 -2.44 -2.79 0.39
C VAL A 116 -1.67 -1.62 0.99
N LEU A 117 -1.01 -0.86 0.12
CA LEU A 117 -0.59 0.52 0.33
C LEU A 117 -1.39 1.48 -0.55
N ASP A 118 -2.10 2.44 0.04
CA ASP A 118 -2.93 3.51 -0.55
C ASP A 118 -4.06 3.12 -1.55
N PHE A 119 -4.19 1.83 -1.89
CA PHE A 119 -5.14 1.26 -2.84
C PHE A 119 -6.53 0.94 -2.21
N VAL A 120 -6.72 1.30 -0.94
CA VAL A 120 -7.82 0.78 -0.12
C VAL A 120 -9.18 1.28 -0.60
N SER A 121 -9.28 2.53 -1.02
CA SER A 121 -10.60 3.15 -1.23
C SER A 121 -11.35 2.63 -2.46
N SER A 122 -10.63 2.31 -3.53
CA SER A 122 -11.23 1.88 -4.81
C SER A 122 -11.30 0.36 -4.94
N ALA A 123 -10.38 -0.36 -4.28
CA ALA A 123 -10.43 -1.82 -4.21
C ALA A 123 -11.58 -2.36 -3.36
N LEU A 124 -12.14 -1.57 -2.44
CA LEU A 124 -13.16 -2.08 -1.53
C LEU A 124 -14.56 -2.22 -2.14
N ASN A 125 -14.71 -2.04 -3.46
CA ASN A 125 -15.90 -2.50 -4.18
C ASN A 125 -15.84 -4.03 -4.42
N ARG A 126 -15.97 -4.79 -3.33
CA ARG A 126 -15.69 -6.24 -3.22
C ARG A 126 -16.44 -7.12 -4.24
N ARG A 127 -17.53 -6.63 -4.84
CA ARG A 127 -18.34 -7.39 -5.81
C ARG A 127 -17.59 -7.76 -7.09
N ILE A 128 -16.53 -7.01 -7.44
CA ILE A 128 -15.76 -7.21 -8.69
C ILE A 128 -14.49 -8.05 -8.44
N LEU A 129 -14.11 -8.24 -7.17
CA LEU A 129 -12.81 -8.79 -6.77
C LEU A 129 -12.86 -10.21 -6.19
N THR A 130 -13.94 -10.97 -6.40
CA THR A 130 -14.00 -12.37 -5.99
C THR A 130 -12.77 -13.14 -6.53
N PRO A 131 -12.01 -13.88 -5.68
CA PRO A 131 -12.34 -14.36 -4.34
C PRO A 131 -11.76 -13.53 -3.16
N LEU A 132 -11.42 -12.26 -3.35
CA LEU A 132 -10.86 -11.40 -2.28
C LEU A 132 -11.85 -11.26 -1.10
N GLU A 133 -11.43 -11.76 0.07
CA GLU A 133 -12.20 -11.74 1.32
C GLU A 133 -11.75 -10.57 2.21
N ASP A 134 -10.43 -10.33 2.29
CA ASP A 134 -9.83 -9.37 3.23
C ASP A 134 -8.85 -8.40 2.57
N VAL A 135 -8.90 -7.14 3.02
CA VAL A 135 -7.92 -6.10 2.68
C VAL A 135 -7.26 -5.64 3.96
N ILE A 136 -5.94 -5.69 3.98
CA ILE A 136 -5.10 -5.38 5.12
C ILE A 136 -4.27 -4.15 4.78
N ALA A 137 -4.25 -3.16 5.66
CA ALA A 137 -3.34 -2.03 5.60
C ALA A 137 -2.32 -2.16 6.72
N TYR A 138 -1.06 -2.39 6.36
CA TYR A 138 0.04 -2.53 7.31
C TYR A 138 0.64 -1.17 7.64
N SER A 139 0.28 -0.59 8.78
CA SER A 139 0.55 0.81 9.12
C SER A 139 2.03 1.20 9.03
N SER A 140 2.95 0.34 9.48
CA SER A 140 4.39 0.58 9.40
C SER A 140 4.94 0.60 7.97
N ALA A 141 4.21 0.01 7.02
CA ALA A 141 4.53 0.09 5.61
C ALA A 141 3.81 1.24 4.90
N PHE A 142 3.01 2.07 5.58
CA PHE A 142 2.43 3.32 5.06
C PHE A 142 3.28 4.52 5.47
N ALA A 143 3.52 5.44 4.54
CA ALA A 143 4.09 6.73 4.87
C ALA A 143 3.39 7.86 4.13
N THR A 144 3.46 9.03 4.74
CA THR A 144 3.23 10.31 4.08
C THR A 144 4.40 11.22 4.42
N LEU A 145 4.38 12.48 4.01
CA LEU A 145 5.37 13.48 4.43
C LEU A 145 4.71 14.72 4.99
N ASP A 146 5.49 15.54 5.69
CA ASP A 146 5.05 16.87 6.05
C ASP A 146 5.01 17.73 4.79
N LEU A 147 3.84 18.30 4.46
CA LEU A 147 3.68 19.14 3.30
C LEU A 147 3.31 20.58 3.74
N PRO A 148 4.30 21.41 4.11
CA PRO A 148 4.04 22.76 4.57
C PRO A 148 3.60 23.66 3.41
N VAL A 149 2.92 24.76 3.75
CA VAL A 149 2.33 25.72 2.79
C VAL A 149 3.29 26.14 1.69
N HIS A 150 4.54 26.46 2.03
CA HIS A 150 5.52 26.95 1.06
C HIS A 150 5.99 25.87 0.07
N VAL A 151 5.93 24.59 0.44
CA VAL A 151 6.22 23.47 -0.47
C VAL A 151 4.99 23.16 -1.31
N ALA A 152 3.82 22.98 -0.68
CA ALA A 152 2.58 22.61 -1.38
C ALA A 152 2.19 23.61 -2.49
N ARG A 153 2.45 24.90 -2.30
CA ARG A 153 2.19 25.95 -3.31
C ARG A 153 2.92 25.73 -4.65
N ASN A 154 4.02 25.00 -4.64
CA ASN A 154 4.82 24.72 -5.84
C ASN A 154 4.44 23.39 -6.50
N ILE A 155 3.45 22.68 -5.96
CA ILE A 155 3.01 21.37 -6.43
C ILE A 155 1.53 21.48 -6.81
N SER A 156 1.25 21.41 -8.11
CA SER A 156 -0.12 21.50 -8.63
C SER A 156 -1.02 20.44 -7.99
N GLY A 157 -2.14 20.87 -7.41
CA GLY A 157 -3.12 19.98 -6.78
C GLY A 157 -2.74 19.46 -5.39
N ALA A 158 -1.58 19.84 -4.84
CA ALA A 158 -1.18 19.38 -3.52
C ALA A 158 -1.91 20.14 -2.39
N LEU A 159 -2.24 19.40 -1.32
CA LEU A 159 -2.88 19.95 -0.13
C LEU A 159 -1.91 19.97 1.05
N VAL A 160 -1.89 21.07 1.77
CA VAL A 160 -1.05 21.23 2.96
C VAL A 160 -1.52 20.29 4.05
N HIS A 161 -0.61 19.53 4.63
CA HIS A 161 -0.93 18.67 5.77
C HIS A 161 0.30 18.36 6.63
N PRO A 162 0.11 18.22 7.96
CA PRO A 162 1.13 17.64 8.81
C PRO A 162 1.17 16.11 8.64
N GLN A 163 2.37 15.56 8.61
CA GLN A 163 2.61 14.14 8.33
C GLN A 163 1.81 13.21 9.26
N ASP A 164 2.01 13.36 10.57
CA ASP A 164 1.43 12.50 11.60
C ASP A 164 -0.10 12.48 11.55
N LEU A 165 -0.70 13.63 11.26
CA LEU A 165 -2.14 13.79 11.19
C LEU A 165 -2.72 13.15 9.93
N MET A 166 -2.06 13.36 8.78
CA MET A 166 -2.50 12.81 7.50
C MET A 166 -2.36 11.29 7.49
N HIS A 167 -1.25 10.75 8.02
CA HIS A 167 -1.03 9.32 8.14
C HIS A 167 -2.15 8.65 8.96
N HIS A 168 -2.47 9.20 10.14
CA HIS A 168 -3.57 8.70 10.97
C HIS A 168 -4.92 8.77 10.26
N THR A 169 -5.18 9.89 9.57
CA THR A 169 -6.43 10.10 8.83
C THR A 169 -6.58 9.09 7.69
N GLY A 170 -5.51 8.83 6.95
CA GLY A 170 -5.49 7.86 5.86
C GLY A 170 -5.82 6.45 6.35
N LEU A 171 -5.16 6.00 7.43
CA LEU A 171 -5.44 4.69 8.04
C LEU A 171 -6.86 4.62 8.60
N TYR A 172 -7.36 5.68 9.24
CA TYR A 172 -8.73 5.74 9.74
C TYR A 172 -9.77 5.64 8.61
N MET A 173 -9.56 6.35 7.50
CA MET A 173 -10.42 6.25 6.32
C MET A 173 -10.36 4.86 5.67
N ALA A 174 -9.18 4.25 5.62
CA ALA A 174 -9.01 2.87 5.16
C ALA A 174 -9.84 1.89 6.03
N LYS A 175 -9.75 2.03 7.36
CA LYS A 175 -10.55 1.23 8.31
C LYS A 175 -12.04 1.42 8.10
N GLY A 176 -12.49 2.68 7.98
CA GLY A 176 -13.90 3.03 7.75
C GLY A 176 -14.48 2.47 6.45
N ARG A 177 -13.64 2.14 5.46
CA ARG A 177 -14.07 1.50 4.21
C ARG A 177 -14.07 -0.03 4.29
N GLY A 178 -13.52 -0.63 5.35
CA GLY A 178 -13.52 -2.07 5.57
C GLY A 178 -12.16 -2.74 5.39
N ALA A 179 -11.06 -1.98 5.43
CA ALA A 179 -9.73 -2.57 5.61
C ALA A 179 -9.47 -2.88 7.09
N ARG A 180 -8.72 -3.95 7.34
CA ARG A 180 -8.14 -4.24 8.64
C ARG A 180 -6.80 -3.53 8.76
N ILE A 181 -6.62 -2.74 9.80
CA ILE A 181 -5.36 -2.03 10.05
C ILE A 181 -4.51 -2.87 10.97
N VAL A 182 -3.25 -3.09 10.60
CA VAL A 182 -2.34 -3.93 11.38
C VAL A 182 -1.04 -3.17 11.61
N SER A 183 -0.49 -3.28 12.82
CA SER A 183 0.78 -2.67 13.24
C SER A 183 1.93 -3.68 13.22
N GLU A 184 1.62 -4.97 13.15
CA GLU A 184 2.60 -6.04 13.17
C GLU A 184 2.22 -7.12 12.17
N VAL A 185 3.21 -7.59 11.40
CA VAL A 185 3.05 -8.73 10.49
C VAL A 185 4.13 -9.76 10.77
N SER A 186 3.67 -10.93 11.17
CA SER A 186 4.48 -12.13 11.41
C SER A 186 3.99 -13.26 10.50
N VAL A 187 4.71 -14.39 10.51
CA VAL A 187 4.35 -15.56 9.71
C VAL A 187 4.30 -16.77 10.62
N ALA A 188 3.29 -17.61 10.42
CA ALA A 188 3.17 -18.85 11.16
C ALA A 188 4.44 -19.70 10.96
N ALA A 189 4.96 -20.22 12.08
CA ALA A 189 5.98 -21.25 12.06
C ALA A 189 5.44 -22.46 11.28
N LEU A 190 6.34 -23.08 10.51
CA LEU A 190 6.06 -24.30 9.75
C LEU A 190 5.77 -25.48 10.68
#